data_AF-A0A8K0CZ19-F1
#
_entry.id   AF-A0A8K0CZ19-F1
#
_cell.length_a   1.000
_cell.length_b   1.000
_cell.length_c   1.000
_cell.angle_alpha   90.00
_cell.angle_beta   90.00
_cell.angle_gamma   90.00
#
_symmetry.space_group_name_H-M   'P 1'
#
loop_
_entity.id
_entity.type
_entity.pdbx_description
1 polymer ?
#
loop_
_entity_poly.entity_id
_entity_poly.type
_entity_poly.pdbx_seq_one_letter_code
_entity_poly.pdbx_strand_id
1 'polypeptide(L)'
;MTNNQNQITNFARLLENITFKAAYIGKRDVPEINTVCNVILIDSSETKVTQDLRLLRERLDSFYCHKYWIGFGDKASSQLLIEKQNLLRGTYIFKIEGIEFKEHQILLKLEVVNRIYNLYSFSYIFVSLILASILVFWICSMFIVQFFYEVSKKIWLCINRSRGKIVYEIYDHCVK
;
A
#
# COMPACT_ATOMS: atom_id res chain seq x y z
N MET A 1 29.64 34.03 18.25
CA MET A 1 28.76 33.13 17.48
C MET A 1 28.65 31.70 18.07
N THR A 2 29.42 31.33 19.10
CA THR A 2 29.48 29.97 19.69
C THR A 2 28.25 29.55 20.52
N ASN A 3 27.49 30.48 21.09
CA ASN A 3 26.39 30.14 22.01
C ASN A 3 25.15 29.55 21.29
N ASN A 4 24.85 30.02 20.08
CA ASN A 4 23.65 29.60 19.34
C ASN A 4 23.84 28.27 18.60
N GLN A 5 25.06 27.96 18.17
CA GLN A 5 25.38 26.65 17.58
C GLN A 5 25.22 25.53 18.62
N ASN A 6 25.61 25.79 19.87
CA ASN A 6 25.37 24.88 20.99
C ASN A 6 23.86 24.68 21.27
N GLN A 7 23.03 25.72 21.12
CA GLN A 7 21.58 25.60 21.30
C GLN A 7 20.93 24.71 20.21
N ILE A 8 21.34 24.85 18.96
CA ILE A 8 20.85 24.01 17.85
C ILE A 8 21.28 22.56 18.04
N THR A 9 22.55 22.32 18.38
CA THR A 9 23.06 20.98 18.66
C THR A 9 22.35 20.34 19.85
N ASN A 10 22.07 21.11 20.91
CA ASN A 10 21.30 20.62 22.05
C ASN A 10 19.85 20.32 21.67
N PHE A 11 19.22 21.15 20.83
CA PHE A 11 17.87 20.90 20.34
C PHE A 11 17.82 19.64 19.45
N ALA A 12 18.81 19.45 18.58
CA ALA A 12 18.95 18.22 17.79
C ALA A 12 19.10 16.97 18.68
N ARG A 13 19.89 17.06 19.76
CA ARG A 13 20.01 15.97 20.75
C ARG A 13 18.71 15.64 21.47
N LEU A 14 17.80 16.61 21.66
CA LEU A 14 16.47 16.33 22.24
C LEU A 14 15.59 15.48 21.32
N LEU A 15 15.89 15.45 20.02
CA LEU A 15 15.19 14.61 19.05
C LEU A 15 15.76 13.20 19.01
N GLU A 16 16.96 12.97 19.54
CA GLU A 16 17.51 11.63 19.71
C GLU A 16 16.63 10.82 20.67
N ASN A 17 16.54 9.52 20.43
CA ASN A 17 15.67 8.56 21.10
C ASN A 17 14.15 8.77 20.93
N ILE A 18 13.70 9.77 20.16
CA ILE A 18 12.30 9.84 19.77
C ILE A 18 11.97 8.66 18.87
N THR A 19 10.90 7.96 19.22
CA THR A 19 10.31 6.92 18.37
C THR A 19 9.07 7.46 17.67
N PHE A 20 8.90 7.10 16.41
CA PHE A 20 7.74 7.53 15.63
C PHE A 20 7.39 6.50 14.57
N LYS A 21 6.11 6.46 14.23
CA LYS A 21 5.59 5.62 13.15
C LYS A 21 5.73 6.29 11.79
N ALA A 22 6.25 5.56 10.80
CA ALA A 22 6.29 6.03 9.41
C ALA A 22 6.19 4.88 8.40
N ALA A 23 5.69 5.19 7.21
CA ALA A 23 5.55 4.25 6.10
C ALA A 23 6.62 4.47 5.03
N TYR A 24 7.36 3.43 4.66
CA TYR A 24 8.31 3.50 3.55
C TYR A 24 7.58 3.49 2.21
N ILE A 25 7.79 4.54 1.42
CA ILE A 25 7.13 4.75 0.12
C ILE A 25 7.99 4.23 -1.04
N GLY A 26 9.30 4.47 -0.98
CA GLY A 26 10.24 4.08 -2.04
C GLY A 26 11.51 4.90 -2.04
N LYS A 27 12.28 4.81 -3.13
CA LYS A 27 13.50 5.60 -3.35
C LYS A 27 13.19 6.80 -4.22
N ARG A 28 13.80 7.94 -3.92
CA ARG A 28 13.70 9.17 -4.72
C ARG A 28 15.09 9.75 -4.94
N ASP A 29 15.32 10.18 -6.16
CA ASP A 29 16.51 10.95 -6.50
C ASP A 29 16.35 12.38 -6.00
N VAL A 30 17.37 12.91 -5.34
CA VAL A 30 17.39 14.25 -4.76
C VAL A 30 18.50 15.05 -5.44
N PRO A 31 18.18 15.83 -6.49
CA PRO A 31 19.18 16.52 -7.31
C PRO A 31 20.05 17.50 -6.51
N GLU A 32 19.49 18.13 -5.48
CA GLU A 32 20.15 19.15 -4.67
C GLU A 32 21.38 18.62 -3.93
N ILE A 33 21.36 17.33 -3.58
CA ILE A 33 22.43 16.63 -2.85
C ILE A 33 23.02 15.47 -3.67
N ASN A 34 22.67 15.39 -4.96
CA ASN A 34 23.14 14.39 -5.93
C ASN A 34 23.14 12.96 -5.38
N THR A 35 22.06 12.56 -4.72
CA THR A 35 21.97 11.24 -4.08
C THR A 35 20.55 10.68 -4.10
N VAL A 36 20.47 9.35 -4.01
CA VAL A 36 19.20 8.61 -3.93
C VAL A 36 18.88 8.32 -2.47
N CYS A 37 17.80 8.93 -1.98
CA CYS A 37 17.31 8.76 -0.62
C CYS A 37 16.08 7.86 -0.56
N ASN A 38 15.89 7.20 0.58
CA ASN A 38 14.63 6.53 0.89
C ASN A 38 13.61 7.58 1.35
N VAL A 39 12.37 7.45 0.88
CA VAL A 39 11.25 8.31 1.31
C VAL A 39 10.40 7.55 2.30
N ILE A 40 10.25 8.09 3.51
CA ILE A 40 9.28 7.64 4.50
C ILE A 40 8.20 8.71 4.68
N LEU A 41 6.97 8.29 4.95
CA LEU A 41 5.85 9.14 5.28
C LEU A 41 5.53 8.96 6.77
N ILE A 42 5.82 9.98 7.58
CA ILE A 42 5.49 10.00 8.99
C ILE A 42 3.96 9.90 9.15
N ASP A 43 3.51 9.04 10.07
CA ASP A 43 2.08 8.85 10.34
C ASP A 43 1.46 10.17 10.82
N SER A 44 0.23 10.45 10.38
CA SER A 44 -0.51 11.65 10.77
C SER A 44 -0.71 11.80 12.29
N SER A 45 -0.65 10.70 13.05
CA SER A 45 -0.73 10.76 14.52
C SER A 45 0.53 11.35 15.17
N GLU A 46 1.67 11.32 14.47
CA GLU A 46 2.98 11.77 14.98
C GLU A 46 3.20 13.27 14.73
N THR A 47 2.22 14.08 15.12
CA THR A 47 2.22 15.53 14.89
C THR A 47 3.37 16.23 15.61
N LYS A 48 3.69 15.78 16.84
CA LYS A 48 4.77 16.32 17.65
C LYS A 48 6.14 16.17 16.97
N VAL A 49 6.46 14.97 16.49
CA VAL A 49 7.74 14.70 15.82
C VAL A 49 7.87 15.51 14.54
N THR A 50 6.78 15.61 13.78
CA THR A 50 6.73 16.44 12.56
C THR A 50 6.95 17.93 12.87
N GLN A 51 6.35 18.44 13.95
CA GLN A 51 6.52 19.82 14.40
C GLN A 51 7.95 20.08 14.89
N ASP A 52 8.50 19.21 15.72
CA ASP A 52 9.84 19.36 16.30
C ASP A 52 10.93 19.35 15.21
N LEU A 53 10.80 18.46 14.22
CA LEU A 53 11.70 18.42 13.05
C LEU A 53 11.55 19.66 12.15
N ARG A 54 10.34 20.23 12.03
CA ARG A 54 10.11 21.48 11.31
C ARG A 54 10.74 22.67 12.02
N LEU A 55 10.59 22.75 13.35
CA LEU A 55 11.23 23.77 14.17
C LEU A 55 12.75 23.69 14.11
N LEU A 56 13.33 22.49 14.04
CA LEU A 56 14.76 22.31 13.81
C LEU A 56 15.17 22.99 12.50
N ARG A 57 14.44 22.71 11.40
CA ARG A 57 14.70 23.30 10.09
C ARG A 57 14.61 24.82 10.09
N GLU A 58 13.54 25.39 10.63
CA GLU A 58 13.33 26.84 10.68
C GLU A 58 14.46 27.54 11.45
N ARG A 59 14.88 26.97 12.59
CA ARG A 59 16.02 27.49 13.34
C ARG A 59 17.28 27.46 12.47
N LEU A 60 17.56 26.36 11.78
CA LEU A 60 18.73 26.27 10.93
C LEU A 60 18.72 27.27 9.78
N ASP A 61 17.61 27.42 9.07
CA ASP A 61 17.47 28.39 7.98
C ASP A 61 17.69 29.83 8.45
N SER A 62 17.34 30.13 9.71
CA SER A 62 17.58 31.46 10.30
C SER A 62 19.04 31.72 10.70
N PHE A 63 19.82 30.67 10.99
CA PHE A 63 21.17 30.80 11.56
C PHE A 63 22.29 30.49 10.57
N TYR A 64 22.04 29.59 9.63
CA TYR A 64 23.02 29.19 8.66
C TYR A 64 22.74 29.92 7.34
N CYS A 65 23.77 30.56 6.77
CA CYS A 65 23.67 31.18 5.44
C CYS A 65 23.48 30.16 4.31
N HIS A 66 23.73 28.87 4.59
CA HIS A 66 23.52 27.77 3.67
C HIS A 66 22.21 27.07 4.01
N LYS A 67 21.47 26.65 2.97
CA LYS A 67 20.22 25.91 3.11
C LYS A 67 20.55 24.51 3.62
N TYR A 68 20.47 24.28 4.94
CA TYR A 68 20.63 22.94 5.50
C TYR A 68 19.35 22.13 5.26
N TRP A 69 19.52 20.95 4.70
CA TRP A 69 18.40 20.10 4.30
C TRP A 69 18.14 19.00 5.35
N ILE A 70 16.89 18.87 5.84
CA ILE A 70 16.47 17.85 6.84
C ILE A 70 15.70 16.67 6.21
N GLY A 71 15.63 16.61 4.89
CA GLY A 71 14.90 15.53 4.22
C GLY A 71 13.40 15.75 4.10
N PHE A 72 12.88 16.93 4.42
CA PHE A 72 11.50 17.26 4.07
C PHE A 72 11.38 17.53 2.57
N GLY A 73 10.43 16.87 1.91
CA GLY A 73 10.08 17.19 0.52
C GLY A 73 9.50 18.61 0.38
N ASP A 74 9.54 19.17 -0.83
CA ASP A 74 9.06 20.53 -1.15
C ASP A 74 7.58 20.77 -0.82
N LYS A 75 6.78 19.71 -0.80
CA LYS A 75 5.40 19.79 -0.31
C LYS A 75 5.45 19.58 1.18
N ALA A 76 4.80 20.47 1.93
CA ALA A 76 4.57 20.52 3.39
C ALA A 76 3.90 19.26 4.02
N SER A 77 4.13 18.11 3.40
CA SER A 77 3.73 16.77 3.77
C SER A 77 4.81 16.15 4.64
N SER A 78 4.40 15.26 5.54
CA SER A 78 5.20 14.53 6.52
C SER A 78 6.20 13.54 5.90
N GLN A 79 6.67 13.81 4.67
CA GLN A 79 7.64 13.02 3.94
C GLN A 79 9.04 13.38 4.42
N LEU A 80 9.74 12.38 4.96
CA LEU A 80 11.12 12.48 5.39
C LEU A 80 11.98 11.62 4.46
N LEU A 81 13.08 12.19 3.99
CA LEU A 81 14.08 11.53 3.17
C LEU A 81 15.20 11.07 4.11
N ILE A 82 15.46 9.77 4.09
CA ILE A 82 16.36 9.11 5.03
C ILE A 82 17.50 8.44 4.27
N GLU A 83 18.59 8.19 4.99
CA GLU A 83 19.75 7.49 4.45
C GLU A 83 19.36 6.11 3.89
N LYS A 84 20.11 5.67 2.89
CA LYS A 84 19.82 4.48 2.08
C LYS A 84 19.90 3.20 2.93
N GLN A 85 18.77 2.82 3.51
CA GLN A 85 18.53 1.53 4.13
C GLN A 85 17.83 0.56 3.16
N ASN A 86 18.13 -0.74 3.25
CA ASN A 86 17.39 -1.75 2.51
C ASN A 86 16.07 -2.05 3.23
N LEU A 87 15.06 -1.21 3.00
CA LEU A 87 13.71 -1.37 3.54
C LEU A 87 12.79 -1.97 2.48
N LEU A 88 11.90 -2.85 2.91
CA LEU A 88 10.76 -3.30 2.13
C LEU A 88 9.62 -2.27 2.27
N ARG A 89 8.69 -2.23 1.30
CA ARG A 89 7.47 -1.42 1.47
C ARG A 89 6.70 -1.89 2.70
N GLY A 90 6.21 -0.94 3.49
CA GLY A 90 5.48 -1.20 4.73
C GLY A 90 5.59 -0.07 5.73
N THR A 91 4.95 -0.29 6.88
CA THR A 91 4.96 0.64 8.00
C THR A 91 5.94 0.16 9.06
N TYR A 92 6.69 1.08 9.64
CA TYR A 92 7.75 0.81 10.60
C TYR A 92 7.65 1.79 11.76
N ILE A 93 8.17 1.37 12.91
CA ILE A 93 8.52 2.25 14.02
C ILE A 93 10.00 2.54 13.89
N PHE A 94 10.32 3.81 13.68
CA PHE A 94 11.69 4.30 13.63
C PHE A 94 12.05 4.93 14.97
N LYS A 95 13.32 4.83 15.34
CA LYS A 95 13.94 5.59 16.42
C LYS A 95 15.03 6.47 15.86
N ILE A 96 15.08 7.74 16.25
CA ILE A 96 16.20 8.62 15.89
C ILE A 96 17.37 8.26 16.80
N GLU A 97 18.43 7.66 16.28
CA GLU A 97 19.63 7.34 17.06
C GLU A 97 20.62 8.51 17.11
N GLY A 98 20.60 9.37 16.09
CA GLY A 98 21.53 10.47 16.01
C GLY A 98 21.20 11.44 14.90
N ILE A 99 21.71 12.66 15.06
CA ILE A 99 21.60 13.72 14.06
C ILE A 99 23.00 14.20 13.71
N GLU A 100 23.38 14.05 12.45
CA GLU A 100 24.70 14.46 11.95
C GLU A 100 24.55 15.64 10.98
N PHE A 101 25.32 16.70 11.24
CA PHE A 101 25.37 17.88 10.38
C PHE A 101 26.54 17.71 9.40
N LYS A 102 26.23 17.62 8.11
CA LYS A 102 27.20 17.71 7.00
C LYS A 102 27.01 19.03 6.27
N GLU A 103 28.02 19.46 5.51
CA GLU A 103 28.14 20.81 4.94
C GLU A 103 26.81 21.46 4.51
N HIS A 104 25.97 20.75 3.76
CA HIS A 104 24.68 21.26 3.25
C HIS A 104 23.47 20.38 3.64
N GLN A 105 23.64 19.40 4.52
CA GLN A 105 22.59 18.43 4.83
C GLN A 105 22.64 17.96 6.27
N ILE A 106 21.48 17.55 6.77
CA ILE A 106 21.31 16.96 8.09
C ILE A 106 20.85 15.54 7.89
N LEU A 107 21.68 14.63 8.38
CA LEU A 107 21.43 13.20 8.30
C LEU A 107 20.84 12.73 9.62
N LEU A 108 19.60 12.28 9.55
CA LEU A 108 18.93 11.58 10.64
C LEU A 108 19.30 10.10 10.55
N LYS A 109 20.02 9.60 11.56
CA LYS A 109 20.31 8.18 11.71
C LYS A 109 19.09 7.54 12.36
N LEU A 110 18.43 6.65 11.61
CA LEU A 110 17.23 5.97 12.07
C LEU A 110 17.51 4.49 12.31
N GLU A 111 17.07 3.98 13.46
CA GLU A 111 16.99 2.56 13.74
C GLU A 111 15.55 2.07 13.52
N VAL A 112 15.39 0.92 12.86
CA VAL A 112 14.09 0.26 12.74
C VAL A 112 13.84 -0.56 14.00
N VAL A 113 13.01 -0.03 14.90
CA VAL A 113 12.65 -0.70 16.16
C VAL A 113 11.72 -1.88 15.88
N ASN A 114 10.72 -1.68 15.02
CA ASN A 114 9.76 -2.72 14.71
C ASN A 114 9.11 -2.50 13.33
N ARG A 115 8.71 -3.61 12.69
CA ARG A 115 7.90 -3.59 11.48
C ARG A 115 6.44 -3.80 11.86
N ILE A 116 5.58 -2.84 11.51
CA ILE A 116 4.13 -2.97 11.68
C ILE A 116 3.59 -3.69 10.45
N TYR A 117 3.17 -4.95 10.64
CA TYR A 117 2.41 -5.66 9.62
C TYR A 117 1.01 -5.05 9.54
N ASN A 118 0.76 -4.23 8.52
CA ASN A 118 -0.59 -3.78 8.22
C ASN A 118 -1.43 -4.98 7.78
N LEU A 119 -2.31 -5.46 8.67
CA LEU A 119 -3.29 -6.54 8.42
C LEU A 119 -4.18 -6.26 7.18
N TYR A 120 -4.27 -5.02 6.72
CA TYR A 120 -5.07 -4.61 5.57
C TYR A 120 -4.65 -5.28 4.24
N SER A 121 -3.36 -5.59 4.04
CA SER A 121 -2.94 -6.33 2.84
C SER A 121 -3.45 -7.77 2.85
N PHE A 122 -3.58 -8.37 4.04
CA PHE A 122 -4.18 -9.70 4.19
C PHE A 122 -5.68 -9.67 3.91
N SER A 123 -6.37 -8.61 4.37
CA SER A 123 -7.81 -8.44 4.14
C SER A 123 -8.15 -8.34 2.65
N TYR A 124 -7.40 -7.56 1.86
CA TYR A 124 -7.68 -7.45 0.42
C TYR A 124 -7.47 -8.78 -0.32
N ILE A 125 -6.38 -9.50 -0.03
CA ILE A 125 -6.11 -10.80 -0.63
C ILE A 125 -7.22 -11.80 -0.27
N PHE A 126 -7.63 -11.84 0.99
CA PHE A 126 -8.70 -12.72 1.46
C PHE A 126 -10.05 -12.39 0.81
N VAL A 127 -10.42 -11.12 0.73
CA VAL A 127 -11.65 -10.67 0.06
C VAL A 127 -11.60 -11.00 -1.44
N SER A 128 -10.45 -10.80 -2.10
CA SER A 128 -10.28 -11.14 -3.52
C SER A 128 -10.45 -12.64 -3.78
N LEU A 129 -9.93 -13.49 -2.89
CA LEU A 129 -10.08 -14.95 -2.95
C LEU A 129 -11.53 -15.38 -2.77
N ILE A 130 -12.25 -14.75 -1.84
CA ILE A 130 -13.69 -15.01 -1.64
C ILE A 130 -14.48 -14.63 -2.89
N LEU A 131 -14.25 -13.43 -3.44
CA LEU A 131 -14.93 -12.97 -4.65
C LEU A 131 -14.64 -13.88 -5.85
N ALA A 132 -13.40 -14.31 -6.03
CA ALA A 132 -13.03 -15.26 -7.08
C ALA A 132 -13.75 -16.61 -6.89
N SER A 133 -13.84 -17.10 -5.66
CA SER A 133 -14.55 -18.36 -5.34
C SER A 133 -16.04 -18.27 -5.63
N ILE A 134 -16.68 -17.14 -5.28
CA ILE A 134 -18.10 -16.88 -5.58
C ILE A 134 -18.33 -16.84 -7.09
N LEU A 135 -17.44 -16.17 -7.84
CA LEU A 135 -17.54 -16.09 -9.29
C LEU A 135 -17.44 -17.47 -9.95
N VAL A 136 -16.47 -18.29 -9.53
CA VAL A 136 -16.31 -19.67 -10.03
C VAL A 136 -17.56 -20.49 -9.73
N PHE A 137 -18.10 -20.41 -8.51
CA PHE A 137 -19.33 -21.11 -8.15
C PHE A 137 -20.51 -20.69 -9.03
N TRP A 138 -20.64 -19.40 -9.32
CA TRP A 138 -21.71 -18.86 -10.17
C TRP A 138 -21.58 -19.30 -11.63
N ILE A 139 -20.36 -19.32 -12.18
CA ILE A 139 -20.11 -19.84 -13.53
C ILE A 139 -20.47 -21.33 -13.59
N CYS A 140 -20.01 -22.13 -12.63
CA CYS A 140 -20.32 -23.56 -12.58
C CYS A 140 -21.83 -23.82 -12.48
N SER A 141 -22.57 -23.04 -11.69
CA SER A 141 -24.03 -23.20 -11.57
C SER A 141 -24.75 -22.89 -12.89
N MET A 142 -24.31 -21.86 -13.64
CA MET A 142 -24.86 -21.58 -14.96
C MET A 142 -24.66 -22.74 -15.94
N PHE A 143 -23.48 -23.37 -15.95
CA PHE A 143 -23.23 -24.55 -16.79
C PHE A 143 -24.14 -25.72 -16.44
N ILE A 144 -24.38 -25.96 -15.15
CA ILE A 144 -25.27 -27.01 -14.68
C ILE A 144 -26.71 -26.74 -15.16
N VAL A 145 -27.21 -25.52 -14.99
CA VAL A 145 -28.56 -25.13 -15.46
C VAL A 145 -28.68 -25.29 -16.97
N GLN A 146 -27.68 -24.84 -17.74
CA GLN A 146 -27.66 -24.99 -19.20
C GLN A 146 -27.66 -26.45 -19.63
N PHE A 147 -26.91 -27.31 -18.94
CA PHE A 147 -26.88 -28.75 -19.19
C PHE A 147 -28.26 -29.38 -18.98
N PHE A 148 -28.90 -29.09 -17.83
CA PHE A 148 -30.25 -29.61 -17.55
C PHE A 148 -31.29 -29.09 -18.55
N TYR A 149 -31.16 -27.85 -19.01
CA TYR A 149 -32.02 -27.28 -20.06
C TYR A 149 -31.88 -28.05 -21.38
N GLU A 150 -30.66 -28.29 -21.86
CA GLU A 150 -30.41 -29.04 -23.10
C GLU A 150 -30.87 -30.50 -23.01
N VAL A 151 -30.66 -31.16 -21.86
CA VAL A 151 -31.15 -32.52 -21.63
C VAL A 151 -32.69 -32.55 -21.67
N SER A 152 -33.34 -31.62 -20.98
CA SER A 152 -34.80 -31.52 -20.94
C SER A 152 -35.40 -31.26 -22.33
N LYS A 153 -34.76 -30.39 -23.12
CA LYS A 153 -35.14 -30.11 -24.51
C LYS A 153 -35.05 -31.35 -25.39
N LYS A 154 -33.98 -32.13 -25.28
CA LYS A 154 -33.82 -33.40 -26.03
C LYS A 154 -34.88 -34.43 -25.62
N ILE A 155 -35.17 -34.56 -24.33
CA ILE A 155 -36.22 -35.47 -23.83
C ILE A 155 -37.58 -35.07 -24.40
N TRP A 156 -37.93 -33.78 -24.34
CA TRP A 156 -39.20 -33.27 -24.87
C TRP A 156 -39.35 -33.52 -26.37
N LEU A 157 -38.29 -33.28 -27.17
CA LEU A 157 -38.28 -33.58 -28.60
C LEU A 157 -38.47 -35.08 -28.89
N CYS A 158 -37.83 -35.96 -28.12
CA CYS A 158 -38.02 -37.41 -28.24
C CYS A 158 -39.46 -37.82 -27.94
N ILE A 159 -40.05 -37.31 -26.85
CA ILE A 159 -41.44 -37.62 -26.46
C ILE A 159 -42.42 -37.18 -27.56
N ASN A 160 -42.26 -35.97 -28.09
CA ASN A 160 -43.16 -35.46 -29.14
C ASN A 160 -42.97 -36.18 -30.48
N ARG A 161 -41.75 -36.60 -30.81
CA ARG A 161 -41.49 -37.42 -32.01
C ARG A 161 -42.13 -38.80 -31.90
N SER A 162 -42.07 -39.43 -30.73
CA SER A 162 -42.73 -40.72 -30.47
C SER A 162 -44.26 -40.60 -30.51
N ARG A 163 -44.82 -39.52 -29.95
CA ARG A 163 -46.27 -39.24 -30.04
C ARG A 163 -46.73 -39.03 -31.48
N GLY A 164 -45.96 -38.29 -32.29
CA GLY A 164 -46.26 -38.12 -33.71
C GLY A 164 -46.21 -39.44 -34.48
N LYS A 165 -45.26 -40.34 -34.16
CA LYS A 165 -45.15 -41.67 -34.78
C LYS A 165 -46.34 -42.58 -34.46
N ILE A 166 -46.79 -42.58 -33.20
CA ILE A 166 -47.95 -43.38 -32.75
C ILE A 166 -49.23 -42.90 -33.44
N VAL A 167 -49.41 -41.58 -33.62
CA VAL A 167 -50.58 -41.03 -34.32
C VAL A 167 -50.60 -41.42 -35.81
N TYR A 168 -49.43 -41.49 -36.46
CA TYR A 168 -49.33 -41.94 -37.85
C TYR A 168 -49.62 -43.44 -38.02
N GLU A 169 -49.12 -44.30 -37.12
CA GLU A 169 -49.41 -45.75 -37.17
C GLU A 169 -50.88 -46.07 -36.90
N ILE A 170 -51.56 -45.29 -36.04
CA ILE A 170 -53.01 -45.44 -35.82
C ILE A 170 -53.81 -44.98 -37.04
N TYR A 171 -53.39 -43.91 -37.72
CA TYR A 171 -54.07 -43.42 -38.92
C TYR A 171 -53.96 -44.41 -40.10
N ASP A 172 -52.79 -45.02 -40.30
CA ASP A 172 -52.56 -45.97 -41.40
C ASP A 172 -53.31 -47.30 -41.20
N HIS A 173 -53.62 -47.64 -39.94
CA HIS A 173 -54.42 -48.82 -39.58
C HIS A 173 -55.94 -48.59 -39.66
N CYS A 174 -56.41 -47.34 -39.71
CA CYS A 174 -57.83 -46.98 -39.84
C CYS A 174 -58.26 -46.65 -41.28
N VAL A 175 -57.33 -46.48 -42.22
CA VAL A 175 -57.60 -46.09 -43.63
C VAL A 175 -57.48 -47.29 -44.61
N LYS A 176 -57.43 -48.53 -44.11
CA LYS A 176 -57.48 -49.76 -44.91
C LYS A 176 -58.73 -50.57 -44.66
#